data_AF-A0A5B0Q0Y4-F1
#
_entry.id   AF-A0A5B0Q0Y4-F1
#
_cell.length_a   1.000
_cell.length_b   1.000
_cell.length_c   1.000
_cell.angle_alpha   90.00
_cell.angle_beta   90.00
_cell.angle_gamma   90.00
#
_symmetry.space_group_name_H-M   'P 1'
#
loop_
_entity.id
_entity.type
_entity.pdbx_description
1 polymer ?
#
loop_
_entity_poly.entity_id
_entity_poly.type
_entity_poly.pdbx_seq_one_letter_code
_entity_poly.pdbx_strand_id
1 'polypeptide(L)'
;MNMIHLNKIDAFTKDGSTLRLPSRADLHILHSWKPTTLLGYNSAVKKFIAFQKSENVLKFSLPIDETTLENFCIWAGRNSVSSNAGKISATSLRKYLAGLRAWHTYHNKAFPVSNNTRINLILKASSREDELTTKASRKLPVVLWHMTHLWTTLRGGDDFDKAILDLFIVTFWGLARLAELTYSSKTGEINFAESVLSTDVVRLKSGYENPFAEWRRG
;
A
#
# COMPACT_ATOMS: atom_id res chain seq x y z
N MET A 1 -2.17 -19.51 8.36
CA MET A 1 -2.06 -19.26 6.89
C MET A 1 -3.04 -18.16 6.49
N ASN A 2 -2.58 -17.00 6.01
CA ASN A 2 -3.47 -15.86 5.69
C ASN A 2 -4.42 -16.23 4.55
N MET A 3 -5.71 -16.36 4.85
CA MET A 3 -6.74 -16.64 3.84
C MET A 3 -6.96 -15.42 2.96
N ILE A 4 -6.76 -15.59 1.66
CA ILE A 4 -7.13 -14.58 0.67
C ILE A 4 -8.65 -14.61 0.54
N HIS A 5 -9.30 -13.54 1.02
CA HIS A 5 -10.73 -13.35 0.82
C HIS A 5 -11.00 -12.96 -0.65
N LEU A 6 -11.29 -13.95 -1.50
CA LEU A 6 -11.48 -13.78 -2.94
C LEU A 6 -12.55 -12.72 -3.29
N ASN A 7 -13.58 -12.59 -2.46
CA ASN A 7 -14.61 -11.55 -2.61
C ASN A 7 -14.05 -10.12 -2.53
N LYS A 8 -12.93 -9.89 -1.84
CA LYS A 8 -12.28 -8.58 -1.75
C LYS A 8 -11.43 -8.25 -2.97
N ILE A 9 -11.08 -9.24 -3.78
CA ILE A 9 -10.22 -9.11 -4.98
C ILE A 9 -10.95 -9.51 -6.27
N ASP A 10 -12.28 -9.41 -6.26
CA ASP A 10 -13.16 -9.87 -7.33
C ASP A 10 -12.80 -9.32 -8.71
N ALA A 11 -12.45 -8.04 -8.82
CA ALA A 11 -12.10 -7.43 -10.10
C ALA A 11 -10.76 -7.94 -10.64
N PHE A 12 -9.77 -8.16 -9.77
CA PHE A 12 -8.47 -8.72 -10.15
C PHE A 12 -8.57 -10.14 -10.69
N THR A 13 -9.54 -10.93 -10.22
CA THR A 13 -9.73 -12.31 -10.70
C THR A 13 -10.48 -12.43 -12.02
N LYS A 14 -11.09 -11.35 -12.52
CA LYS A 14 -11.84 -11.31 -13.79
C LYS A 14 -10.90 -11.12 -14.97
N ASP A 15 -11.16 -11.80 -16.09
CA ASP A 15 -10.47 -11.53 -17.35
C ASP A 15 -11.21 -10.39 -18.08
N GLY A 16 -10.75 -9.15 -17.85
CA GLY A 16 -11.45 -7.96 -18.29
C GLY A 16 -12.81 -7.79 -17.61
N SER A 17 -13.87 -7.77 -18.41
CA SER A 17 -15.26 -7.75 -17.93
C SER A 17 -15.81 -9.13 -17.56
N THR A 18 -15.10 -10.20 -17.89
CA THR A 18 -15.64 -11.57 -17.85
C THR A 18 -15.32 -12.24 -16.50
N LEU A 19 -16.35 -12.82 -15.87
CA LEU A 19 -16.17 -13.64 -14.68
C LEU A 19 -15.36 -14.89 -15.02
N ARG A 20 -14.30 -15.12 -14.25
CA ARG A 20 -13.49 -16.33 -14.33
C ARG A 20 -13.35 -16.90 -12.92
N LEU A 21 -13.62 -18.18 -12.76
CA LEU A 21 -13.37 -18.87 -11.49
C LEU A 21 -11.85 -19.18 -11.39
N PRO A 22 -11.18 -18.82 -10.29
CA PRO A 22 -9.77 -19.16 -10.09
C PRO A 22 -9.57 -20.68 -10.06
N SER A 23 -8.62 -21.18 -10.85
CA SER A 23 -8.15 -22.57 -10.80
C SER A 23 -7.27 -22.81 -9.56
N ARG A 24 -6.91 -24.07 -9.30
CA ARG A 24 -5.96 -24.42 -8.22
C ARG A 24 -4.60 -23.73 -8.37
N ALA A 25 -4.11 -23.62 -9.62
CA ALA A 25 -2.88 -22.91 -9.91
C ALA A 25 -3.03 -21.41 -9.65
N ASP A 26 -4.15 -20.82 -10.06
CA ASP A 26 -4.46 -19.41 -9.83
C ASP A 26 -4.47 -19.07 -8.32
N LEU A 27 -5.07 -19.93 -7.50
CA LEU A 27 -5.07 -19.77 -6.03
C LEU A 27 -3.64 -19.78 -5.46
N HIS A 28 -2.79 -20.68 -5.95
CA HIS A 28 -1.39 -20.73 -5.51
C HIS A 28 -0.60 -19.49 -5.95
N ILE A 29 -0.81 -19.01 -7.18
CA ILE A 29 -0.20 -17.78 -7.68
C ILE A 29 -0.64 -16.57 -6.85
N LEU A 30 -1.91 -16.49 -6.42
CA LEU A 30 -2.39 -15.39 -5.59
C LEU A 30 -1.63 -15.30 -4.25
N HIS A 31 -1.17 -16.42 -3.69
CA HIS A 31 -0.35 -16.44 -2.47
C HIS A 31 1.06 -15.85 -2.65
N SER A 32 1.52 -15.62 -3.89
CA SER A 32 2.80 -14.96 -4.15
C SER A 32 2.82 -13.47 -3.75
N TRP A 33 1.64 -12.85 -3.56
CA TRP A 33 1.52 -11.46 -3.15
C TRP A 33 0.97 -11.33 -1.72
N LYS A 34 1.42 -10.29 -1.01
CA LYS A 34 0.82 -9.91 0.28
C LYS A 34 -0.66 -9.53 0.07
N PRO A 35 -1.56 -9.82 1.03
CA PRO A 35 -2.98 -9.45 0.93
C PRO A 35 -3.21 -7.95 0.68
N THR A 36 -2.43 -7.08 1.31
CA THR A 36 -2.51 -5.62 1.11
C THR A 36 -2.13 -5.20 -0.31
N THR A 37 -1.15 -5.88 -0.91
CA THR A 37 -0.74 -5.66 -2.30
C THR A 37 -1.84 -6.07 -3.27
N LEU A 38 -2.47 -7.22 -3.05
CA LEU A 38 -3.62 -7.67 -3.87
C LEU A 38 -4.80 -6.71 -3.80
N LEU A 39 -5.11 -6.15 -2.62
CA LEU A 39 -6.15 -5.12 -2.50
C LEU A 39 -5.81 -3.85 -3.28
N GLY A 40 -4.53 -3.45 -3.29
CA GLY A 40 -4.02 -2.35 -4.10
C GLY A 40 -4.17 -2.63 -5.60
N TYR A 41 -3.81 -3.84 -6.05
CA TYR A 41 -3.95 -4.25 -7.45
C TYR A 41 -5.42 -4.36 -7.88
N ASN A 42 -6.28 -4.91 -7.03
CA ASN A 42 -7.73 -4.94 -7.28
C ASN A 42 -8.31 -3.54 -7.43
N SER A 43 -7.85 -2.58 -6.62
CA SER A 43 -8.25 -1.17 -6.74
C SER A 43 -7.82 -0.57 -8.09
N ALA A 44 -6.64 -0.93 -8.59
CA ALA A 44 -6.16 -0.53 -9.90
C ALA A 44 -7.05 -1.07 -11.02
N VAL A 45 -7.39 -2.36 -10.97
CA VAL A 45 -8.29 -3.01 -11.94
C VAL A 45 -9.69 -2.39 -11.88
N LYS A 46 -10.24 -2.11 -10.70
CA LYS A 46 -11.53 -1.42 -10.54
C LYS A 46 -11.52 -0.04 -11.19
N LYS A 47 -10.45 0.75 -11.01
CA LYS A 47 -10.33 2.06 -11.65
C LYS A 47 -10.20 1.96 -13.16
N PHE A 48 -9.51 0.94 -13.67
CA PHE A 48 -9.43 0.67 -15.11
C PHE A 48 -10.78 0.26 -15.70
N ILE A 49 -11.55 -0.58 -15.01
CA ILE A 49 -12.93 -0.92 -15.42
C ILE A 49 -13.82 0.34 -15.42
N ALA A 50 -13.66 1.24 -14.44
CA ALA A 50 -14.41 2.50 -14.41
C ALA A 50 -14.06 3.40 -15.61
N PHE A 51 -12.79 3.44 -16.02
CA PHE A 51 -12.35 4.10 -17.25
C PHE A 51 -12.99 3.47 -18.50
N GLN A 52 -12.94 2.14 -18.64
CA GLN A 52 -13.57 1.45 -19.76
C GLN A 52 -15.07 1.77 -19.85
N LYS A 53 -15.76 1.82 -18.71
CA LYS A 53 -17.17 2.24 -18.65
C LYS A 53 -17.39 3.69 -19.09
N SER A 54 -16.50 4.63 -18.76
CA SER A 54 -16.63 6.02 -19.22
C SER A 54 -16.42 6.17 -20.73
N GLU A 55 -15.64 5.27 -21.34
CA GLU A 55 -15.46 5.18 -22.80
C GLU A 55 -16.54 4.33 -23.49
N ASN A 56 -17.63 3.97 -22.78
CA ASN A 56 -18.70 3.08 -23.25
C ASN A 56 -18.24 1.67 -23.65
N VAL A 57 -17.08 1.21 -23.17
CA VAL A 57 -16.58 -0.15 -23.36
C VAL A 57 -17.06 -1.04 -22.22
N LEU A 58 -18.19 -1.71 -22.45
CA LEU A 58 -18.83 -2.56 -21.44
C LEU A 58 -18.27 -3.98 -21.40
N LYS A 59 -17.74 -4.48 -22.52
CA LYS A 59 -17.16 -5.81 -22.65
C LYS A 59 -15.77 -5.72 -23.23
N PHE A 60 -14.79 -6.26 -22.52
CA PHE A 60 -13.41 -6.35 -22.97
C PHE A 60 -12.72 -7.53 -22.26
N SER A 61 -11.62 -8.00 -22.84
CA SER A 61 -10.77 -9.06 -22.28
C SER A 61 -9.31 -8.65 -22.39
N LEU A 62 -8.44 -9.33 -21.65
CA LEU A 62 -7.00 -9.14 -21.78
C LEU A 62 -6.47 -9.82 -23.08
N PRO A 63 -5.40 -9.28 -23.70
CA PRO A 63 -4.56 -8.18 -23.24
C PRO A 63 -5.16 -6.80 -23.55
N ILE A 64 -4.80 -5.79 -22.74
CA ILE A 64 -5.07 -4.39 -23.09
C ILE A 64 -4.07 -3.93 -24.15
N ASP A 65 -4.50 -3.06 -25.06
CA ASP A 65 -3.61 -2.48 -26.06
C ASP A 65 -2.84 -1.25 -25.52
N GLU A 66 -1.85 -0.80 -26.29
CA GLU A 66 -0.98 0.33 -25.94
C GLU A 66 -1.76 1.65 -25.85
N THR A 67 -2.67 1.89 -26.80
CA THR A 67 -3.46 3.12 -26.88
C THR A 67 -4.42 3.25 -25.70
N THR A 68 -5.11 2.18 -25.34
CA THR A 68 -6.00 2.11 -24.18
C THR A 68 -5.24 2.35 -22.89
N LEU A 69 -4.01 1.83 -22.77
CA LEU A 69 -3.18 2.07 -21.59
C LEU A 69 -2.75 3.54 -21.47
N GLU A 70 -2.37 4.18 -22.58
CA GLU A 70 -2.07 5.62 -22.60
C GLU A 70 -3.30 6.46 -22.25
N ASN A 71 -4.45 6.16 -22.88
CA ASN A 71 -5.71 6.83 -22.61
C ASN A 71 -6.14 6.67 -21.15
N PHE A 72 -5.95 5.47 -20.56
CA PHE A 72 -6.17 5.26 -19.14
C PHE A 72 -5.26 6.14 -18.28
N CYS A 73 -3.98 6.29 -18.63
CA CYS A 73 -3.05 7.13 -17.88
C CYS A 73 -3.47 8.61 -17.92
N ILE A 74 -3.92 9.09 -19.08
CA ILE A 74 -4.46 10.44 -19.25
C ILE A 74 -5.78 10.58 -18.47
N TRP A 75 -6.69 9.63 -18.56
CA TRP A 75 -7.97 9.70 -17.85
C TRP A 75 -7.79 9.64 -16.32
N ALA A 76 -6.89 8.80 -15.82
CA ALA A 76 -6.69 8.58 -14.39
C ALA A 76 -5.75 9.59 -13.74
N GLY A 77 -4.62 9.91 -14.35
CA GLY A 77 -3.60 10.79 -13.77
C GLY A 77 -3.95 12.26 -13.86
N ARG A 78 -3.59 13.07 -12.85
CA ARG A 78 -3.75 14.54 -12.92
C ARG A 78 -3.07 15.10 -14.16
N ASN A 79 -3.79 15.94 -14.91
CA ASN A 79 -3.30 16.62 -16.10
C ASN A 79 -4.19 17.83 -16.42
N SER A 80 -3.70 18.70 -17.29
CA SER A 80 -4.42 19.88 -17.78
C SER A 80 -5.30 19.64 -19.00
N VAL A 81 -5.21 18.45 -19.63
CA VAL A 81 -5.89 18.15 -20.91
C VAL A 81 -7.23 17.44 -20.75
N SER A 82 -7.63 17.06 -19.54
CA SER A 82 -8.90 16.39 -19.26
C SER A 82 -9.43 16.74 -17.87
N SER A 83 -10.74 16.99 -17.78
CA SER A 83 -11.42 17.58 -16.61
C SER A 83 -12.29 16.59 -15.83
N ASN A 84 -12.10 15.28 -16.01
CA ASN A 84 -12.90 14.28 -15.31
C ASN A 84 -12.59 14.23 -13.80
N ALA A 85 -13.61 13.92 -13.00
CA ALA A 85 -13.45 13.71 -11.57
C ALA A 85 -12.62 12.44 -11.24
N GLY A 86 -12.08 12.38 -10.03
CA GLY A 86 -11.38 11.19 -9.53
C GLY A 86 -9.95 11.04 -10.04
N LYS A 87 -9.30 12.12 -10.49
CA LYS A 87 -7.89 12.15 -10.85
C LYS A 87 -7.00 11.72 -9.68
N ILE A 88 -5.97 10.92 -9.95
CA ILE A 88 -5.01 10.42 -8.97
C ILE A 88 -3.61 10.98 -9.23
N SER A 89 -2.78 10.99 -8.19
CA SER A 89 -1.38 11.41 -8.30
C SER A 89 -0.58 10.47 -9.22
N ALA A 90 0.49 10.99 -9.81
CA ALA A 90 1.48 10.21 -10.56
C ALA A 90 2.03 9.04 -9.74
N THR A 91 2.24 9.24 -8.43
CA THR A 91 2.66 8.16 -7.51
C THR A 91 1.61 7.05 -7.38
N SER A 92 0.34 7.41 -7.32
CA SER A 92 -0.77 6.43 -7.30
C SER A 92 -0.93 5.75 -8.65
N LEU A 93 -0.82 6.50 -9.74
CA LEU A 93 -0.91 5.97 -11.10
C LEU A 93 0.20 4.95 -11.38
N ARG A 94 1.44 5.18 -10.93
CA ARG A 94 2.52 4.17 -10.99
C ARG A 94 2.15 2.87 -10.28
N LYS A 95 1.57 2.95 -9.08
CA LYS A 95 1.08 1.78 -8.35
C LYS A 95 -0.02 1.05 -9.12
N TYR A 96 -0.87 1.80 -9.80
CA TYR A 96 -1.97 1.24 -10.59
C TYR A 96 -1.44 0.53 -11.84
N LEU A 97 -0.45 1.10 -12.53
CA LEU A 97 0.25 0.43 -13.64
C LEU A 97 0.91 -0.88 -13.20
N ALA A 98 1.53 -0.92 -12.02
CA ALA A 98 2.06 -2.16 -11.46
C ALA A 98 0.95 -3.20 -11.20
N GLY A 99 -0.21 -2.77 -10.71
CA GLY A 99 -1.37 -3.64 -10.53
C GLY A 99 -1.97 -4.16 -11.83
N LEU A 100 -2.04 -3.32 -12.88
CA LEU A 100 -2.48 -3.76 -14.20
C LEU A 100 -1.49 -4.74 -14.83
N ARG A 101 -0.18 -4.53 -14.65
CA ARG A 101 0.83 -5.50 -15.09
C ARG A 101 0.69 -6.84 -14.36
N ALA A 102 0.52 -6.82 -13.04
CA ALA A 102 0.29 -8.03 -12.26
C ALA A 102 -1.00 -8.76 -12.68
N TRP A 103 -2.05 -8.01 -13.03
CA TRP A 103 -3.31 -8.57 -13.54
C TRP A 103 -3.10 -9.34 -14.85
N HIS A 104 -2.30 -8.79 -15.78
CA HIS A 104 -1.92 -9.48 -17.02
C HIS A 104 -1.09 -10.74 -16.74
N THR A 105 -0.09 -10.65 -15.85
CA THR A 105 0.73 -11.80 -15.44
C THR A 105 -0.12 -12.91 -14.83
N TYR A 106 -1.05 -12.58 -13.93
CA TYR A 106 -1.97 -13.56 -13.32
C TYR A 106 -2.82 -14.30 -14.36
N HIS A 107 -3.31 -13.58 -15.39
CA HIS A 107 -4.08 -14.20 -16.47
C HIS A 107 -3.24 -14.85 -17.58
N ASN A 108 -1.91 -14.84 -17.45
CA ASN A 108 -0.96 -15.29 -18.48
C ASN A 108 -1.20 -14.59 -19.84
N LYS A 109 -1.34 -13.26 -19.80
CA LYS A 109 -1.55 -12.39 -20.96
C LYS A 109 -0.39 -11.38 -21.06
N ALA A 110 -0.04 -11.00 -22.28
CA ALA A 110 1.03 -10.02 -22.50
C ALA A 110 0.59 -8.62 -22.06
N PHE A 111 1.43 -7.92 -21.30
CA PHE A 111 1.23 -6.50 -20.98
C PHE A 111 1.91 -5.63 -22.06
N PRO A 112 1.28 -4.56 -22.55
CA PRO A 112 1.91 -3.68 -23.55
C PRO A 112 3.16 -3.00 -22.97
N VAL A 113 4.30 -3.16 -23.64
CA VAL A 113 5.61 -2.64 -23.18
C VAL A 113 6.24 -1.65 -24.16
N SER A 114 5.84 -1.64 -25.43
CA SER A 114 6.47 -0.79 -26.46
C SER A 114 6.27 0.70 -26.18
N ASN A 115 5.17 1.07 -25.53
CA ASN A 115 4.84 2.44 -25.16
C ASN A 115 5.39 2.89 -23.79
N ASN A 116 6.26 2.12 -23.13
CA ASN A 116 6.80 2.46 -21.80
C ASN A 116 7.42 3.87 -21.75
N THR A 117 8.13 4.28 -22.79
CA THR A 117 8.72 5.62 -22.88
C THR A 117 7.65 6.71 -22.86
N ARG A 118 6.54 6.52 -23.59
CA ARG A 118 5.41 7.45 -23.63
C ARG A 118 4.68 7.50 -22.28
N ILE A 119 4.44 6.34 -21.66
CA ILE A 119 3.86 6.27 -20.32
C ILE A 119 4.72 7.02 -19.30
N ASN A 120 6.05 6.90 -19.37
CA ASN A 120 6.95 7.63 -18.49
C ASN A 120 6.86 9.15 -18.69
N LEU A 121 6.69 9.62 -19.92
CA LEU A 121 6.46 11.03 -20.20
C LEU A 121 5.12 11.52 -19.65
N ILE A 122 4.04 10.73 -19.81
CA ILE A 122 2.71 11.03 -19.23
C ILE A 122 2.80 11.11 -17.70
N LEU A 123 3.47 10.15 -17.05
CA LEU A 123 3.70 10.16 -15.60
C LEU A 123 4.51 11.37 -15.15
N LYS A 124 5.51 11.78 -15.93
CA LYS A 124 6.33 12.97 -15.64
C LYS A 124 5.50 14.25 -15.75
N ALA A 125 4.65 14.37 -16.77
CA ALA A 125 3.73 15.48 -16.91
C ALA A 125 2.74 15.53 -15.73
N SER A 126 2.17 14.38 -15.36
CA SER A 126 1.26 14.28 -14.21
C SER A 126 1.94 14.65 -12.89
N SER A 127 3.22 14.33 -12.70
CA SER A 127 3.98 14.71 -11.50
C SER A 127 4.15 16.23 -11.37
N ARG A 128 4.27 16.96 -12.47
CA ARG A 128 4.35 18.44 -12.44
C ARG A 128 3.02 19.05 -12.00
N GLU A 129 1.92 18.50 -12.48
CA GLU A 129 0.56 18.91 -12.09
C GLU A 129 0.26 18.54 -10.62
N ASP A 130 0.80 17.40 -10.17
CA ASP A 130 0.77 17.05 -8.76
C ASP A 130 1.47 18.11 -7.91
N GLU A 131 2.66 18.58 -8.27
CA GLU A 131 3.39 19.61 -7.51
C GLU A 131 2.60 20.91 -7.39
N LEU A 132 1.90 21.32 -8.46
CA LEU A 132 1.00 22.48 -8.45
C LEU A 132 -0.21 22.28 -7.53
N THR A 133 -0.75 21.06 -7.49
CA THR A 133 -1.94 20.71 -6.69
C THR A 133 -1.59 20.40 -5.22
N THR A 134 -0.41 19.84 -4.97
CA THR A 134 -0.02 19.20 -3.69
C THR A 134 0.83 20.08 -2.79
N LYS A 135 0.57 21.39 -2.79
CA LYS A 135 0.94 22.25 -1.64
C LYS A 135 0.28 21.84 -0.31
N ALA A 136 -0.39 20.67 -0.26
CA ALA A 136 -0.89 20.04 0.94
C ALA A 136 0.25 19.79 1.94
N SER A 137 0.05 20.25 3.15
CA SER A 137 1.03 20.22 4.24
C SER A 137 1.67 18.84 4.35
N ARG A 138 3.01 18.80 4.29
CA ARG A 138 3.76 17.61 4.67
C ARG A 138 3.32 17.23 6.08
N LYS A 139 2.96 15.96 6.31
CA LYS A 139 2.65 15.48 7.65
C LYS A 139 3.83 15.84 8.55
N LEU A 140 3.58 16.72 9.53
CA LEU A 140 4.62 17.14 10.45
C LEU A 140 5.09 15.91 11.25
N PRO A 141 6.39 15.79 11.55
CA PRO A 141 6.87 14.74 12.42
C PRO A 141 6.10 14.72 13.75
N VAL A 142 5.86 13.53 14.29
CA VAL A 142 5.40 13.43 15.68
C VAL A 142 6.56 13.91 16.54
N VAL A 143 6.35 14.98 17.29
CA VAL A 143 7.35 15.58 18.18
C VAL A 143 6.97 15.37 19.65
N LEU A 144 7.92 15.62 20.56
CA LEU A 144 7.77 15.39 22.00
C LEU A 144 6.52 16.04 22.59
N TRP A 145 6.09 17.20 22.09
CA TRP A 145 4.86 17.88 22.53
C TRP A 145 3.59 17.05 22.32
N HIS A 146 3.53 16.21 21.29
CA HIS A 146 2.40 15.29 21.11
C HIS A 146 2.42 14.19 22.19
N MET A 147 3.61 13.74 22.60
CA MET A 147 3.77 12.74 23.66
C MET A 147 3.38 13.31 25.02
N THR A 148 3.77 14.55 25.34
CA THR A 148 3.35 15.20 26.59
C THR A 148 1.84 15.38 26.63
N HIS A 149 1.22 15.75 25.51
CA HIS A 149 -0.23 15.84 25.41
C HIS A 149 -0.92 14.48 25.61
N LEU A 150 -0.48 13.43 24.91
CA LEU A 150 -0.99 12.07 25.08
C LEU A 150 -0.86 11.59 26.52
N TRP A 151 0.28 11.83 27.16
CA TRP A 151 0.51 11.50 28.56
C TRP A 151 -0.47 12.22 29.48
N THR A 152 -0.65 13.54 29.33
CA THR A 152 -1.58 14.30 30.18
C THR A 152 -3.02 13.84 30.02
N THR A 153 -3.41 13.44 28.82
CA THR A 153 -4.78 13.04 28.49
C THR A 153 -5.09 11.60 28.92
N LEU A 154 -4.16 10.66 28.72
CA LEU A 154 -4.43 9.23 28.85
C LEU A 154 -3.95 8.61 30.17
N ARG A 155 -3.03 9.25 30.91
CA ARG A 155 -2.45 8.65 32.14
C ARG A 155 -3.49 8.34 33.23
N GLY A 156 -4.58 9.09 33.28
CA GLY A 156 -5.64 8.97 34.29
C GLY A 156 -6.87 8.19 33.81
N GLY A 157 -6.82 7.67 32.57
CA GLY A 157 -7.90 6.95 31.94
C GLY A 157 -8.02 5.50 32.37
N ASP A 158 -8.80 4.74 31.60
CA ASP A 158 -9.00 3.31 31.83
C ASP A 158 -7.77 2.48 31.36
N ASP A 159 -7.84 1.16 31.49
CA ASP A 159 -6.72 0.29 31.09
C ASP A 159 -6.48 0.30 29.58
N PHE A 160 -7.48 0.64 28.78
CA PHE A 160 -7.33 0.80 27.34
C PHE A 160 -6.57 2.10 27.01
N ASP A 161 -6.88 3.20 27.69
CA ASP A 161 -6.15 4.46 27.56
C ASP A 161 -4.67 4.31 27.94
N LYS A 162 -4.39 3.58 29.03
CA LYS A 162 -3.02 3.24 29.44
C LYS A 162 -2.30 2.38 28.39
N ALA A 163 -2.98 1.37 27.82
CA ALA A 163 -2.41 0.55 26.77
C ALA A 163 -2.11 1.34 25.49
N ILE A 164 -2.96 2.32 25.13
CA ILE A 164 -2.69 3.25 24.04
C ILE A 164 -1.46 4.11 24.34
N LEU A 165 -1.34 4.62 25.57
CA LEU A 165 -0.20 5.42 25.99
C LEU A 165 1.12 4.63 25.88
N ASP A 166 1.14 3.39 26.39
CA ASP A 166 2.29 2.49 26.29
C ASP A 166 2.65 2.20 24.81
N LEU A 167 1.64 1.95 23.96
CA LEU A 167 1.85 1.75 22.53
C LEU A 167 2.52 2.96 21.89
N PHE A 168 2.07 4.19 22.19
CA PHE A 168 2.69 5.40 21.65
C PHE A 168 4.12 5.61 22.15
N ILE A 169 4.40 5.29 23.41
CA ILE A 169 5.76 5.38 23.99
C ILE A 169 6.70 4.43 23.23
N VAL A 170 6.30 3.16 23.06
CA VAL A 170 7.11 2.18 22.33
C VAL A 170 7.25 2.56 20.86
N THR A 171 6.18 3.03 20.22
CA THR A 171 6.22 3.47 18.81
C THR A 171 7.18 4.64 18.61
N PHE A 172 7.12 5.65 19.49
CA PHE A 172 7.92 6.87 19.37
C PHE A 172 9.41 6.61 19.63
N TRP A 173 9.74 5.93 20.73
CA TRP A 173 11.14 5.70 21.11
C TRP A 173 11.77 4.50 20.41
N GLY A 174 10.97 3.49 20.06
CA GLY A 174 11.41 2.34 19.29
C GLY A 174 11.48 2.61 17.78
N LEU A 175 11.02 3.78 17.32
CA LEU A 175 10.89 4.13 15.90
C LEU A 175 10.12 3.06 15.08
N ALA A 176 9.25 2.31 15.76
CA ALA A 176 8.49 1.21 15.19
C ALA A 176 7.29 1.74 14.40
N ARG A 177 6.83 0.97 13.42
CA ARG A 177 5.56 1.29 12.74
C ARG A 177 4.40 0.79 13.59
N LEU A 178 3.29 1.53 13.64
CA LEU A 178 2.09 1.06 14.35
C LEU A 178 1.63 -0.32 13.87
N ALA A 179 1.78 -0.61 12.57
CA ALA A 179 1.45 -1.91 11.99
C ALA A 179 2.36 -3.07 12.46
N GLU A 180 3.52 -2.79 13.05
CA GLU A 180 4.43 -3.79 13.64
C GLU A 180 4.05 -4.11 15.10
N LEU A 181 3.42 -3.15 15.78
CA LEU A 181 3.05 -3.25 17.20
C LEU A 181 1.56 -3.57 17.44
N THR A 182 0.73 -3.50 16.40
CA THR A 182 -0.71 -3.71 16.50
C THR A 182 -1.17 -4.88 15.63
N TYR A 183 -2.20 -5.57 16.11
CA TYR A 183 -2.79 -6.71 15.42
C TYR A 183 -4.13 -6.32 14.79
N SER A 184 -4.44 -6.93 13.64
CA SER A 184 -5.70 -6.69 12.92
C SER A 184 -6.93 -7.32 13.59
N SER A 185 -6.71 -8.27 14.50
CA SER A 185 -7.77 -8.99 15.20
C SER A 185 -7.45 -9.08 16.69
N LYS A 186 -8.47 -9.04 17.54
CA LYS A 186 -8.34 -9.17 19.00
C LYS A 186 -7.89 -10.58 19.43
N THR A 187 -8.19 -11.59 18.61
CA THR A 187 -7.88 -13.00 18.84
C THR A 187 -7.40 -13.63 17.54
N GLY A 188 -6.55 -14.65 17.62
CA GLY A 188 -6.07 -15.40 16.46
C GLY A 188 -4.62 -15.87 16.62
N GLU A 189 -4.14 -16.59 15.61
CA GLU A 189 -2.73 -16.99 15.52
C GLU A 189 -1.85 -15.77 15.27
N ILE A 190 -0.81 -15.61 16.08
CA ILE A 190 0.18 -14.55 15.92
C ILE A 190 1.09 -14.92 14.74
N ASN A 191 1.22 -14.02 13.76
CA ASN A 191 2.20 -14.18 12.70
C ASN A 191 3.58 -13.78 13.23
N PHE A 192 4.29 -14.74 13.85
CA PHE A 192 5.61 -14.51 14.44
C PHE A 192 6.64 -13.91 13.46
N ALA A 193 6.50 -14.13 12.15
CA ALA A 193 7.41 -13.58 11.15
C ALA A 193 7.19 -12.07 10.86
N GLU A 194 6.03 -11.51 11.22
CA GLU A 194 5.66 -10.12 10.99
C GLU A 194 5.39 -9.34 12.29
N SER A 195 5.60 -9.95 13.45
CA SER A 195 5.28 -9.40 14.77
C SER A 195 6.53 -9.12 15.59
N VAL A 196 6.54 -8.03 16.36
CA VAL A 196 7.58 -7.78 17.37
C VAL A 196 7.25 -8.57 18.63
N LEU A 197 8.15 -9.47 19.02
CA LEU A 197 7.96 -10.36 20.17
C LEU A 197 8.72 -9.85 21.38
N SER A 198 8.25 -10.23 22.57
CA SER A 198 8.99 -9.95 23.82
C SER A 198 10.37 -10.62 23.85
N THR A 199 10.56 -11.69 23.08
CA THR A 199 11.85 -12.35 22.86
C THR A 199 12.85 -11.51 22.07
N ASP A 200 12.38 -10.53 21.30
CA ASP A 200 13.24 -9.65 20.49
C ASP A 200 13.86 -8.52 21.33
N VAL A 201 13.41 -8.36 22.58
CA VAL A 201 13.89 -7.33 23.50
C VAL A 201 15.01 -7.88 24.37
N VAL A 202 16.24 -7.46 24.08
CA VAL A 202 17.40 -7.73 24.94
C VAL A 202 17.37 -6.79 26.15
N ARG A 203 17.02 -7.32 27.32
CA ARG A 203 17.17 -6.58 28.59
C ARG A 203 18.63 -6.58 28.99
N LEU A 204 19.32 -5.47 28.78
CA LEU A 204 20.62 -5.24 29.41
C LEU A 204 20.38 -5.17 30.92
N LYS A 205 20.97 -6.12 31.67
CA LYS A 205 20.97 -6.04 33.14
C LYS A 205 21.71 -4.76 33.53
N SER A 206 21.12 -3.98 34.42
CA SER A 206 21.77 -2.86 35.09
C SER A 206 22.93 -3.39 35.95
N GLY A 207 24.06 -3.64 35.32
CA GLY A 207 25.37 -3.68 35.93
C GLY A 207 26.14 -2.51 35.33
N TYR A 208 26.77 -1.71 36.18
CA TYR A 208 27.71 -0.67 35.77
C TYR A 208 28.89 -1.28 35.01
N GLU A 209 28.72 -1.59 33.73
CA GLU A 209 29.82 -1.79 32.79
C GLU A 209 29.46 -1.07 31.50
N ASN A 210 30.16 0.03 31.25
CA ASN A 210 30.03 0.85 30.06
C ASN A 210 30.45 0.03 28.83
N PRO A 211 29.54 -0.38 27.93
CA PRO A 211 29.88 -1.19 26.76
C PRO A 211 30.68 -0.42 25.70
N PHE A 212 30.86 0.89 25.89
CA PHE A 212 31.59 1.78 24.97
C PHE A 212 32.99 2.15 25.45
N ALA A 213 33.50 1.52 26.52
CA ALA A 213 34.86 1.77 27.00
C ALA A 213 35.94 1.23 26.04
N GLU A 214 35.62 0.26 25.19
CA GLU A 214 36.61 -0.41 24.33
C GLU A 214 36.86 0.30 22.99
N TRP A 215 36.01 1.25 22.59
CA TRP A 215 36.14 1.99 21.33
C TRP A 215 37.01 3.27 21.42
N ARG A 216 37.77 3.45 22.51
CA ARG A 216 38.64 4.62 22.71
C ARG A 216 40.12 4.30 22.88
N ARG A 217 40.58 3.14 22.40
CA ARG A 217 42.00 2.85 22.17
C ARG A 217 42.19 2.25 20.78
N GLY A 218 42.70 3.08 19.88
CA GLY A 218 42.92 2.78 18.46
C GLY A 218 42.93 4.09 17.69
#